data_AF-A0A5K7Y293-F1
#
_entry.id   AF-A0A5K7Y293-F1
#
_cell.length_a   1.000
_cell.length_b   1.000
_cell.length_c   1.000
_cell.angle_alpha   90.00
_cell.angle_beta   90.00
_cell.angle_gamma   90.00
#
_symmetry.space_group_name_H-M   'P 1'
#
loop_
_entity.id
_entity.type
_entity.pdbx_description
1 polymer ?
#
loop_
_entity_poly.entity_id
_entity_poly.type
_entity_poly.pdbx_seq_one_letter_code
_entity_poly.pdbx_strand_id
1 'polypeptide(L)'
;MVENLNYYFLLAGTLIALSVLASRVSARLGMPLLLLFLGLGMLAGEDGVLGIQFDDASSAYMIGNLALALILLDGGLRTRLSTFRAGLKPALVLATVGVFMTSGLVGLLAMWLFDLTLIEGLLVGAIVGSTDAAAVFSLLGGQGVHLNERVGATLEIESGTNDPMAIFLTITLAEILTGQLSGVASGIMSFLLQFGVGAAMGIAGGWLIARLMRYLDLAPGLYSLLALALGLSLFATTNEMGGSGFLAIYLCGLMIGNHPGRHLEHILPVHDGLAHLSQIVLFLMLGLLVSPSTMLQFALPAAILSVALILVVRPLAVILCLKPFFRFRWRELWFISWVGLRGAVPIVLAIFPVITGVENAGLYFNVAFFVVIISLLVQGSSLAPMARKLRVVVPPGAQPSRRNLLGIMPVNDYEMLVYRVDNTALEGVALRMLRFPSGAKVGALFRNKVLIHPKGSTCLHQQDVLCVVGRSCDVPSLNRMFNGESLQHEQRAFFGTFTLEGDANMQDIADVYGLTLSQGEHHLTIAEFITRRVGGVPVVGDDVDWHGIHWVVNEVEGNRITKVGLRLH
;
A
#
# COMPACT_ATOMS: atom_id res chain seq x y z
N MET A 1 -39.32 -6.45 -15.05
CA MET A 1 -38.19 -6.71 -14.14
C MET A 1 -37.38 -7.95 -14.53
N VAL A 2 -37.99 -9.12 -14.73
CA VAL A 2 -37.24 -10.35 -15.07
C VAL A 2 -36.59 -10.33 -16.46
N GLU A 3 -37.25 -9.74 -17.48
CA GLU A 3 -36.66 -9.62 -18.83
C GLU A 3 -35.39 -8.75 -18.88
N ASN A 4 -35.30 -7.73 -18.02
CA ASN A 4 -34.11 -6.88 -17.92
C ASN A 4 -33.01 -7.50 -17.03
N LEU A 5 -33.32 -8.52 -16.22
CA LEU A 5 -32.36 -9.14 -15.32
C LEU A 5 -31.22 -9.80 -16.10
N ASN A 6 -31.56 -10.55 -17.16
CA ASN A 6 -30.58 -11.18 -18.04
C ASN A 6 -29.72 -10.13 -18.76
N TYR A 7 -30.31 -8.99 -19.12
CA TYR A 7 -29.56 -7.87 -19.70
C TYR A 7 -28.55 -7.30 -18.70
N TYR A 8 -28.95 -7.04 -17.45
CA TYR A 8 -28.02 -6.55 -16.41
C TYR A 8 -26.91 -7.57 -16.10
N PHE A 9 -27.21 -8.87 -16.06
CA PHE A 9 -26.19 -9.91 -15.88
C PHE A 9 -25.23 -9.99 -17.06
N LEU A 10 -25.74 -9.91 -18.29
CA LEU A 10 -24.92 -9.89 -19.49
C LEU A 10 -24.03 -8.65 -19.51
N LEU A 11 -24.60 -7.48 -19.22
CA LEU A 11 -23.89 -6.22 -19.18
C LEU A 11 -22.78 -6.23 -18.12
N ALA A 12 -23.13 -6.53 -16.87
CA ALA A 12 -22.16 -6.56 -15.76
C ALA A 12 -21.08 -7.62 -16.00
N GLY A 13 -21.46 -8.82 -16.43
CA GLY A 13 -20.52 -9.89 -16.76
C GLY A 13 -19.58 -9.52 -17.90
N THR A 14 -20.09 -8.88 -18.95
CA THR A 14 -19.28 -8.44 -20.10
C THR A 14 -18.33 -7.31 -19.70
N LEU A 15 -18.80 -6.32 -18.95
CA LEU A 15 -17.99 -5.20 -18.48
C LEU A 15 -16.87 -5.65 -17.54
N ILE A 16 -17.16 -6.57 -16.61
CA ILE A 16 -16.14 -7.18 -15.76
C ILE A 16 -15.15 -8.01 -16.61
N ALA A 17 -15.63 -8.84 -17.54
CA ALA A 17 -14.77 -9.64 -18.41
C ALA A 17 -13.84 -8.75 -19.26
N LEU A 18 -14.38 -7.68 -19.86
CA LEU A 18 -13.61 -6.69 -20.61
C LEU A 18 -12.58 -5.99 -19.72
N SER A 19 -12.95 -5.60 -18.49
CA SER A 19 -12.02 -5.00 -17.52
C SER A 19 -10.85 -5.93 -17.21
N VAL A 20 -11.13 -7.21 -16.92
CA VAL A 20 -10.11 -8.22 -16.64
C VAL A 20 -9.21 -8.45 -17.86
N LEU A 21 -9.78 -8.55 -19.07
CA LEU A 21 -8.98 -8.74 -20.29
C LEU A 21 -8.10 -7.51 -20.58
N ALA A 22 -8.64 -6.32 -20.37
CA ALA A 22 -7.94 -5.08 -20.61
C ALA A 22 -6.80 -4.82 -19.60
N SER A 23 -6.82 -5.48 -18.43
CA SER A 23 -5.67 -5.46 -17.51
C SER A 23 -4.35 -5.93 -18.15
N ARG A 24 -4.43 -6.88 -19.10
CA ARG A 24 -3.26 -7.34 -19.88
C ARG A 24 -2.70 -6.26 -20.80
N VAL A 25 -3.57 -5.40 -21.33
CA VAL A 25 -3.20 -4.27 -22.17
C VAL A 25 -2.54 -3.18 -21.31
N SER A 26 -3.09 -2.92 -20.12
CA SER A 26 -2.54 -1.99 -19.13
C SER A 26 -1.06 -2.30 -18.82
N ALA A 27 -0.75 -3.58 -18.60
CA ALA A 27 0.61 -4.05 -18.33
C ALA A 27 1.59 -3.78 -19.49
N ARG A 28 1.11 -3.69 -20.74
CA ARG A 28 1.93 -3.36 -21.92
C ARG A 28 2.06 -1.86 -22.14
N LEU A 29 1.00 -1.09 -21.91
CA LEU A 29 0.96 0.36 -22.11
C LEU A 29 1.59 1.15 -20.95
N GLY A 30 1.81 0.52 -19.80
CA GLY A 30 2.32 1.20 -18.60
C GLY A 30 1.33 2.18 -17.97
N MET A 31 0.06 2.11 -18.37
CA MET A 31 -1.02 2.94 -17.82
C MET A 31 -1.57 2.34 -16.52
N PRO A 32 -2.08 3.18 -15.59
CA PRO A 32 -2.75 2.70 -14.40
C PRO A 32 -4.00 1.90 -14.72
N LEU A 33 -4.11 0.70 -14.14
CA LEU A 33 -5.23 -0.21 -14.35
C LEU A 33 -6.59 0.43 -14.00
N LEU A 34 -6.62 1.22 -12.92
CA LEU A 34 -7.83 1.90 -12.45
C LEU A 34 -8.37 2.91 -13.47
N LEU A 35 -7.48 3.61 -14.19
CA LEU A 35 -7.86 4.56 -15.24
C LEU A 35 -8.53 3.83 -16.41
N LEU A 36 -8.13 2.59 -16.69
CA LEU A 36 -8.75 1.78 -17.72
C LEU A 36 -10.17 1.37 -17.33
N PHE A 37 -10.40 0.96 -16.07
CA PHE A 37 -11.74 0.62 -15.59
C PHE A 37 -12.67 1.83 -15.63
N LEU A 38 -12.16 2.99 -15.20
CA LEU A 38 -12.86 4.26 -15.27
C LEU A 38 -13.24 4.61 -16.71
N GLY A 39 -12.28 4.54 -17.63
CA GLY A 39 -12.50 4.82 -19.05
C GLY A 39 -13.49 3.85 -19.69
N LEU A 40 -13.46 2.56 -19.32
CA LEU A 40 -14.44 1.58 -19.80
C LEU A 40 -15.85 1.91 -19.26
N GLY A 41 -15.95 2.34 -18.01
CA GLY A 41 -17.20 2.84 -17.43
C GLY A 41 -17.73 4.07 -18.18
N MET A 42 -16.88 5.06 -18.45
CA MET A 42 -17.26 6.27 -19.20
C MET A 42 -17.69 5.96 -20.64
N LEU A 43 -17.01 5.03 -21.31
CA LEU A 43 -17.39 4.56 -22.64
C LEU A 43 -18.69 3.76 -22.64
N ALA A 44 -19.05 3.16 -21.51
CA ALA A 44 -20.31 2.46 -21.34
C ALA A 44 -21.44 3.39 -20.88
N GLY A 45 -21.12 4.50 -20.22
CA GLY A 45 -22.07 5.45 -19.62
C GLY A 45 -22.86 6.27 -20.64
N GLU A 46 -23.54 7.31 -20.15
CA GLU A 46 -24.52 8.08 -20.93
C GLU A 46 -23.94 8.73 -22.19
N ASP A 47 -22.78 9.39 -22.08
CA ASP A 47 -22.07 9.98 -23.23
C ASP A 47 -21.24 8.94 -24.02
N GLY A 48 -21.29 7.68 -23.61
CA GLY A 48 -20.52 6.58 -24.15
C GLY A 48 -21.14 5.91 -25.39
N VAL A 49 -20.46 4.90 -25.91
CA VAL A 49 -20.92 4.11 -27.06
C VAL A 49 -22.17 3.30 -26.74
N LEU A 50 -22.31 2.86 -25.48
CA LEU A 50 -23.47 2.07 -25.02
C LEU A 50 -24.62 2.93 -24.50
N GLY A 51 -24.38 4.21 -24.18
CA GLY A 51 -25.42 5.16 -23.76
C GLY A 51 -26.17 4.76 -22.49
N ILE A 52 -25.50 4.12 -21.52
CA ILE A 52 -26.17 3.60 -20.32
C ILE A 52 -26.40 4.74 -19.35
N GLN A 53 -27.67 5.08 -19.13
CA GLN A 53 -28.09 6.04 -18.13
C GLN A 53 -28.04 5.40 -16.74
N PHE A 54 -27.14 5.89 -15.90
CA PHE A 54 -26.96 5.43 -14.52
C PHE A 54 -27.03 6.63 -13.57
N ASP A 55 -28.25 7.04 -13.22
CA ASP A 55 -28.51 8.23 -12.39
C ASP A 55 -28.79 7.91 -10.90
N ASP A 56 -28.34 6.75 -10.41
CA ASP A 56 -28.58 6.36 -9.02
C ASP A 56 -27.34 6.57 -8.14
N ALA A 57 -27.18 7.82 -7.71
CA ALA A 57 -26.17 8.24 -6.76
C ALA A 57 -26.24 7.47 -5.41
N SER A 58 -27.43 7.04 -4.98
CA SER A 58 -27.60 6.33 -3.71
C SER A 58 -27.07 4.90 -3.80
N SER A 59 -27.40 4.18 -4.88
CA SER A 59 -26.80 2.88 -5.16
C SER A 59 -25.29 2.98 -5.37
N ALA A 60 -24.83 4.02 -6.06
CA ALA A 60 -23.40 4.29 -6.23
C ALA A 60 -22.67 4.47 -4.88
N TYR A 61 -23.23 5.25 -3.98
CA TYR A 61 -22.69 5.46 -2.63
C TYR A 61 -22.67 4.16 -1.81
N MET A 62 -23.75 3.37 -1.85
CA MET A 62 -23.83 2.09 -1.13
C MET A 62 -22.80 1.09 -1.65
N ILE A 63 -22.73 0.90 -2.98
CA ILE A 63 -21.75 0.01 -3.63
C ILE A 63 -20.33 0.51 -3.36
N GLY A 64 -20.13 1.83 -3.40
CA GLY A 64 -18.85 2.47 -3.15
C GLY A 64 -18.32 2.23 -1.74
N ASN A 65 -19.16 2.42 -0.72
CA ASN A 65 -18.81 2.14 0.66
C ASN A 65 -18.51 0.67 0.91
N LEU A 66 -19.31 -0.24 0.32
CA LEU A 66 -19.05 -1.67 0.41
C LEU A 66 -17.70 -2.03 -0.24
N ALA A 67 -17.46 -1.57 -1.47
CA ALA A 67 -16.20 -1.81 -2.19
C ALA A 67 -15.00 -1.28 -1.41
N LEU A 68 -15.10 -0.06 -0.86
CA LEU A 68 -14.03 0.55 -0.07
C LEU A 68 -13.77 -0.22 1.23
N ALA A 69 -14.82 -0.68 1.92
CA ALA A 69 -14.66 -1.53 3.10
C ALA A 69 -13.90 -2.83 2.78
N LEU A 70 -14.19 -3.47 1.64
CA LEU A 70 -13.48 -4.68 1.18
C LEU A 70 -12.01 -4.40 0.82
N ILE A 71 -11.74 -3.29 0.14
CA ILE A 71 -10.39 -2.86 -0.22
C ILE A 71 -9.56 -2.58 1.04
N LEU A 72 -10.12 -1.87 2.02
CA LEU A 72 -9.43 -1.57 3.29
C LEU A 72 -9.23 -2.81 4.15
N LEU A 73 -10.15 -3.77 4.14
CA LEU A 73 -9.97 -5.05 4.83
C LEU A 73 -8.78 -5.82 4.25
N ASP A 74 -8.70 -5.98 2.92
CA ASP A 74 -7.56 -6.63 2.25
C ASP A 74 -6.26 -5.86 2.51
N GLY A 75 -6.29 -4.53 2.44
CA GLY A 75 -5.16 -3.67 2.77
C GLY A 75 -4.63 -3.95 4.18
N GLY A 76 -5.51 -3.92 5.19
CA GLY A 76 -5.15 -4.23 6.57
C GLY A 76 -4.59 -5.64 6.74
N LEU A 77 -5.15 -6.65 6.06
CA LEU A 77 -4.67 -8.03 6.12
C LEU A 77 -3.22 -8.20 5.64
N ARG A 78 -2.73 -7.29 4.78
CA ARG A 78 -1.36 -7.32 4.22
C ARG A 78 -0.37 -6.48 4.99
N THR A 79 -0.85 -5.46 5.72
CA THR A 79 0.00 -4.56 6.49
C THR A 79 0.71 -5.32 7.61
N ARG A 80 2.03 -5.16 7.73
CA ARG A 80 2.81 -5.79 8.81
C ARG A 80 2.93 -4.85 10.01
N LEU A 81 2.71 -5.37 11.22
CA LEU A 81 2.74 -4.58 12.45
C LEU A 81 4.15 -4.07 12.78
N SER A 82 5.20 -4.77 12.35
CA SER A 82 6.59 -4.34 12.53
C SER A 82 6.91 -3.07 11.74
N THR A 83 6.50 -3.00 10.48
CA THR A 83 6.66 -1.81 9.63
C THR A 83 5.69 -0.70 10.02
N PHE A 84 4.47 -1.06 10.45
CA PHE A 84 3.45 -0.11 10.89
C PHE A 84 3.96 0.85 11.98
N ARG A 85 4.71 0.35 12.97
CA ARG A 85 5.21 1.19 14.08
C ARG A 85 6.24 2.23 13.63
N ALA A 86 7.03 1.94 12.59
CA ALA A 86 8.02 2.87 12.05
C ALA A 86 7.37 4.07 11.34
N GLY A 87 6.22 3.85 10.69
CA GLY A 87 5.48 4.88 9.92
C GLY A 87 4.38 5.62 10.70
N LEU A 88 3.92 5.10 11.85
CA LEU A 88 2.68 5.56 12.52
C LEU A 88 2.69 7.05 12.89
N LYS A 89 3.75 7.54 13.56
CA LYS A 89 3.79 8.95 14.01
C LYS A 89 3.82 9.93 12.82
N PRO A 90 4.71 9.76 11.81
CA PRO A 90 4.67 10.57 10.59
C PRO A 90 3.31 10.54 9.90
N ALA A 91 2.74 9.34 9.74
CA ALA A 91 1.48 9.14 9.03
C ALA A 91 0.31 9.80 9.75
N LEU A 92 0.25 9.74 11.09
CA LEU A 92 -0.83 10.37 11.86
C LEU A 92 -0.82 11.89 11.75
N VAL A 93 0.37 12.52 11.77
CA VAL A 93 0.51 13.97 11.56
C VAL A 93 0.05 14.36 10.15
N LEU A 94 0.42 13.57 9.16
CA LEU A 94 0.06 13.82 7.77
C LEU A 94 -1.44 13.58 7.50
N ALA A 95 -2.02 12.55 8.10
CA ALA A 95 -3.44 12.21 8.00
C ALA A 95 -4.37 13.17 8.76
N THR A 96 -3.85 13.94 9.73
CA THR A 96 -4.63 14.93 10.49
C THR A 96 -4.33 16.35 10.02
N VAL A 97 -3.18 16.88 10.43
CA VAL A 97 -2.74 18.25 10.10
C VAL A 97 -2.50 18.39 8.60
N GLY A 98 -1.90 17.38 7.96
CA GLY A 98 -1.65 17.41 6.52
C GLY A 98 -2.95 17.43 5.71
N VAL A 99 -3.96 16.63 6.07
CA VAL A 99 -5.29 16.66 5.44
C VAL A 99 -5.97 18.00 5.66
N PHE A 100 -5.92 18.55 6.88
CA PHE A 100 -6.51 19.87 7.15
C PHE A 100 -5.85 20.97 6.34
N MET A 101 -4.51 20.99 6.28
CA MET A 101 -3.78 21.99 5.48
C MET A 101 -4.00 21.81 3.98
N THR A 102 -3.97 20.58 3.47
CA THR A 102 -4.25 20.33 2.05
C THR A 102 -5.67 20.73 1.68
N SER A 103 -6.67 20.36 2.49
CA SER A 103 -8.06 20.75 2.28
C SER A 103 -8.26 22.26 2.35
N GLY A 104 -7.60 22.94 3.30
CA GLY A 104 -7.62 24.40 3.43
C GLY A 104 -7.03 25.09 2.19
N LEU A 105 -5.82 24.70 1.78
CA LEU A 105 -5.12 25.31 0.66
C LEU A 105 -5.78 25.02 -0.68
N VAL A 106 -6.18 23.77 -0.94
CA VAL A 106 -6.97 23.40 -2.13
C VAL A 106 -8.31 24.13 -2.10
N GLY A 107 -8.94 24.23 -0.94
CA GLY A 107 -10.25 24.87 -0.84
C GLY A 107 -10.21 26.38 -1.09
N LEU A 108 -9.16 27.07 -0.65
CA LEU A 108 -8.94 28.48 -1.00
C LEU A 108 -8.69 28.66 -2.51
N LEU A 109 -7.95 27.75 -3.13
CA LEU A 109 -7.75 27.77 -4.59
C LEU A 109 -9.06 27.49 -5.34
N ALA A 110 -9.86 26.54 -4.87
CA ALA A 110 -11.16 26.21 -5.44
C ALA A 110 -12.15 27.38 -5.30
N MET A 111 -12.16 28.04 -4.14
CA MET A 111 -12.95 29.26 -3.90
C MET A 111 -12.68 30.31 -4.99
N TRP A 112 -11.41 30.56 -5.28
CA TRP A 112 -11.00 31.55 -6.27
C TRP A 112 -11.23 31.10 -7.73
N LEU A 113 -11.00 29.82 -8.05
CA LEU A 113 -11.12 29.29 -9.40
C LEU A 113 -12.56 29.11 -9.89
N PHE A 114 -13.48 28.79 -8.97
CA PHE A 114 -14.86 28.42 -9.30
C PHE A 114 -15.90 29.44 -8.79
N ASP A 115 -15.44 30.58 -8.25
CA ASP A 115 -16.29 31.63 -7.67
C ASP A 115 -17.23 31.09 -6.59
N LEU A 116 -16.68 30.24 -5.72
CA LEU A 116 -17.41 29.58 -4.63
C LEU A 116 -17.28 30.39 -3.34
N THR A 117 -18.18 30.16 -2.38
CA THR A 117 -17.99 30.63 -1.00
C THR A 117 -16.86 29.86 -0.31
N LEU A 118 -16.36 30.39 0.80
CA LEU A 118 -15.27 29.76 1.55
C LEU A 118 -15.59 28.32 1.96
N ILE A 119 -16.83 28.06 2.37
CA ILE A 119 -17.26 26.75 2.87
C ILE A 119 -17.37 25.73 1.72
N GLU A 120 -17.91 26.16 0.58
CA GLU A 120 -17.97 25.34 -0.64
C GLU A 120 -16.56 25.04 -1.19
N GLY A 121 -15.67 26.03 -1.19
CA GLY A 121 -14.26 25.83 -1.54
C GLY A 121 -13.60 24.81 -0.62
N LEU A 122 -13.74 24.97 0.69
CA LEU A 122 -13.23 24.01 1.69
C LEU A 122 -13.83 22.61 1.49
N LEU A 123 -15.10 22.50 1.08
CA LEU A 123 -15.75 21.22 0.79
C LEU A 123 -15.07 20.53 -0.40
N VAL A 124 -14.80 21.24 -1.49
CA VAL A 124 -14.00 20.72 -2.61
C VAL A 124 -12.63 20.27 -2.10
N GLY A 125 -11.95 21.10 -1.30
CA GLY A 125 -10.66 20.75 -0.70
C GLY A 125 -10.70 19.48 0.15
N ALA A 126 -11.76 19.28 0.93
CA ALA A 126 -11.98 18.11 1.77
C ALA A 126 -12.19 16.84 0.95
N ILE A 127 -13.05 16.92 -0.07
CA ILE A 127 -13.36 15.80 -0.98
C ILE A 127 -12.08 15.30 -1.65
N VAL A 128 -11.29 16.21 -2.24
CA VAL A 128 -10.05 15.84 -2.92
C VAL A 128 -8.84 15.77 -1.97
N GLY A 129 -9.06 15.92 -0.66
CA GLY A 129 -8.06 15.88 0.39
C GLY A 129 -7.55 14.46 0.68
N SER A 130 -8.31 13.42 0.30
CA SER A 130 -7.95 12.01 0.52
C SER A 130 -7.02 11.40 -0.53
N THR A 131 -6.10 10.53 -0.09
CA THR A 131 -5.12 9.81 -0.93
C THR A 131 -5.30 8.29 -0.86
N ASP A 132 -4.99 7.60 -1.96
CA ASP A 132 -5.21 6.15 -2.13
C ASP A 132 -3.89 5.38 -2.29
N ALA A 133 -3.45 4.73 -1.20
CA ALA A 133 -2.25 3.90 -1.19
C ALA A 133 -2.50 2.53 -1.84
N ALA A 134 -3.72 2.00 -1.81
CA ALA A 134 -4.01 0.70 -2.44
C ALA A 134 -3.73 0.78 -3.95
N ALA A 135 -4.14 1.88 -4.59
CA ALA A 135 -3.78 2.20 -5.96
C ALA A 135 -2.26 2.32 -6.16
N VAL A 136 -1.57 3.07 -5.30
CA VAL A 136 -0.11 3.27 -5.35
C VAL A 136 0.65 1.94 -5.26
N PHE A 137 0.34 1.09 -4.28
CA PHE A 137 1.04 -0.17 -4.06
C PHE A 137 0.71 -1.21 -5.12
N SER A 138 -0.51 -1.23 -5.66
CA SER A 138 -0.85 -2.04 -6.82
C SER A 138 -0.02 -1.66 -8.05
N LEU A 139 0.15 -0.35 -8.31
CA LEU A 139 0.97 0.15 -9.42
C LEU A 139 2.47 -0.12 -9.23
N LEU A 140 3.01 0.10 -8.04
CA LEU A 140 4.41 -0.16 -7.72
C LEU A 140 4.72 -1.66 -7.75
N GLY A 141 3.86 -2.47 -7.14
CA GLY A 141 3.98 -3.93 -7.09
C GLY A 141 3.91 -4.55 -8.49
N GLY A 142 2.99 -4.09 -9.34
CA GLY A 142 2.88 -4.54 -10.73
C GLY A 142 4.11 -4.23 -11.58
N GLN A 143 4.93 -3.25 -11.18
CA GLN A 143 6.18 -2.88 -11.85
C GLN A 143 7.44 -3.38 -11.12
N GLY A 144 7.29 -4.21 -10.09
CA GLY A 144 8.40 -4.79 -9.32
C GLY A 144 9.20 -3.76 -8.52
N VAL A 145 8.58 -2.64 -8.14
CA VAL A 145 9.23 -1.58 -7.37
C VAL A 145 8.95 -1.76 -5.87
N HIS A 146 10.01 -1.95 -5.10
CA HIS A 146 9.94 -2.06 -3.65
C HIS A 146 10.49 -0.79 -3.00
N LEU A 147 9.67 -0.12 -2.19
CA LEU A 147 10.07 1.09 -1.47
C LEU A 147 10.82 0.73 -0.18
N ASN A 148 11.63 1.67 0.32
CA ASN A 148 12.16 1.57 1.67
C ASN A 148 11.02 1.51 2.70
N GLU A 149 11.22 0.71 3.75
CA GLU A 149 10.16 0.39 4.72
C GLU A 149 9.57 1.64 5.39
N ARG A 150 10.40 2.66 5.68
CA ARG A 150 9.95 3.90 6.30
C ARG A 150 8.94 4.65 5.42
N VAL A 151 9.27 4.85 4.14
CA VAL A 151 8.39 5.59 3.21
C VAL A 151 7.17 4.75 2.86
N GLY A 152 7.35 3.46 2.60
CA GLY A 152 6.24 2.54 2.34
C GLY A 152 5.24 2.51 3.51
N ALA A 153 5.72 2.30 4.74
CA ALA A 153 4.87 2.29 5.92
C ALA A 153 4.19 3.64 6.16
N THR A 154 4.90 4.77 6.00
CA THR A 154 4.29 6.10 6.15
C THR A 154 3.16 6.29 5.15
N LEU A 155 3.34 5.92 3.87
CA LEU A 155 2.33 6.08 2.82
C LEU A 155 1.11 5.16 3.01
N GLU A 156 1.34 3.91 3.40
CA GLU A 156 0.28 2.93 3.65
C GLU A 156 -0.63 3.38 4.81
N ILE A 157 0.00 3.79 5.93
CA ILE A 157 -0.73 4.25 7.11
C ILE A 157 -1.38 5.61 6.85
N GLU A 158 -0.70 6.52 6.14
CA GLU A 158 -1.27 7.81 5.78
C GLU A 158 -2.57 7.61 4.99
N SER A 159 -2.55 6.78 3.95
CA SER A 159 -3.75 6.55 3.16
C SER A 159 -4.89 5.98 3.98
N GLY A 160 -4.66 4.90 4.73
CA GLY A 160 -5.71 4.29 5.57
C GLY A 160 -6.23 5.19 6.70
N THR A 161 -5.43 6.17 7.12
CA THR A 161 -5.81 7.09 8.22
C THR A 161 -6.39 8.42 7.73
N ASN A 162 -6.03 8.86 6.51
CA ASN A 162 -6.55 10.12 5.97
C ASN A 162 -8.04 10.00 5.63
N ASP A 163 -8.50 8.83 5.19
CA ASP A 163 -9.86 8.67 4.67
C ASP A 163 -10.93 9.04 5.70
N PRO A 164 -10.86 8.56 6.96
CA PRO A 164 -11.75 9.06 8.03
C PRO A 164 -11.71 10.57 8.22
N MET A 165 -10.54 11.21 8.10
CA MET A 165 -10.40 12.66 8.25
C MET A 165 -11.06 13.42 7.09
N ALA A 166 -10.87 12.94 5.85
CA ALA A 166 -11.50 13.52 4.67
C ALA A 166 -13.02 13.33 4.69
N ILE A 167 -13.51 12.16 5.10
CA ILE A 167 -14.94 11.89 5.32
C ILE A 167 -15.50 12.84 6.37
N PHE A 168 -14.87 12.94 7.54
CA PHE A 168 -15.29 13.82 8.61
C PHE A 168 -15.42 15.28 8.13
N LEU A 169 -14.39 15.78 7.46
CA LEU A 169 -14.38 17.16 6.97
C LEU A 169 -15.44 17.39 5.90
N THR A 170 -15.62 16.44 4.98
CA THR A 170 -16.63 16.51 3.91
C THR A 170 -18.05 16.52 4.47
N ILE A 171 -18.37 15.61 5.40
CA ILE A 171 -19.69 15.54 6.04
C ILE A 171 -19.95 16.81 6.83
N THR A 172 -18.99 17.24 7.66
CA THR A 172 -19.14 18.46 8.48
C THR A 172 -19.39 19.69 7.62
N LEU A 173 -18.63 19.87 6.53
CA LEU A 173 -18.81 21.03 5.64
C LEU A 173 -20.13 20.95 4.86
N ALA A 174 -20.55 19.76 4.42
CA ALA A 174 -21.84 19.58 3.78
C ALA A 174 -23.02 19.88 4.74
N GLU A 175 -22.94 19.44 6.00
CA GLU A 175 -23.93 19.76 7.03
C GLU A 175 -23.99 21.25 7.37
N ILE A 176 -22.85 21.96 7.30
CA ILE A 176 -22.84 23.43 7.46
C ILE A 176 -23.62 24.08 6.32
N LEU A 177 -23.40 23.65 5.08
CA LEU A 177 -24.08 24.19 3.90
C LEU A 177 -25.59 23.91 3.90
N THR A 178 -26.02 22.77 4.45
CA THR A 178 -27.45 22.44 4.58
C THR A 178 -28.10 23.04 5.84
N GLY A 179 -27.35 23.78 6.66
CA GLY A 179 -27.85 24.44 7.87
C GLY A 179 -28.14 23.49 9.05
N GLN A 180 -27.57 22.29 9.04
CA GLN A 180 -27.84 21.24 10.04
C GLN A 180 -26.85 21.22 11.21
N LEU A 181 -25.85 22.11 11.23
CA LEU A 181 -24.75 22.01 12.20
C LEU A 181 -25.09 22.48 13.63
N SER A 182 -24.56 21.75 14.61
CA SER A 182 -24.65 22.00 16.05
C SER A 182 -23.42 22.72 16.67
N GLY A 183 -22.52 23.28 15.85
CA GLY A 183 -21.38 24.10 16.28
C GLY A 183 -20.00 23.43 16.19
N VAL A 184 -18.91 24.21 16.19
CA VAL A 184 -17.53 23.70 16.00
C VAL A 184 -17.09 22.73 17.11
N ALA A 185 -17.55 22.96 18.34
CA ALA A 185 -17.24 22.10 19.48
C ALA A 185 -17.86 20.70 19.36
N SER A 186 -19.08 20.58 18.81
CA SER A 186 -19.69 19.28 18.54
C SER A 186 -18.97 18.54 17.43
N GLY A 187 -18.49 19.24 16.40
CA GLY A 187 -17.66 18.67 15.33
C GLY A 187 -16.37 18.02 15.86
N ILE A 188 -15.62 18.70 16.72
CA ILE A 188 -14.39 18.14 17.32
C ILE A 188 -14.71 16.94 18.21
N MET A 189 -15.78 16.99 18.99
CA MET A 189 -16.22 15.87 19.82
C MET A 189 -16.61 14.66 18.95
N SER A 190 -17.38 14.87 17.89
CA SER A 190 -17.76 13.83 16.92
C SER A 190 -16.54 13.21 16.25
N PHE A 191 -15.54 14.01 15.90
CA PHE A 191 -14.28 13.51 15.35
C PHE A 191 -13.54 12.59 16.33
N LEU A 192 -13.36 13.04 17.58
CA LEU A 192 -12.70 12.25 18.62
C LEU A 192 -13.45 10.94 18.91
N LEU A 193 -14.79 10.99 18.88
CA LEU A 193 -15.64 9.83 19.04
C LEU A 193 -15.50 8.87 17.85
N GLN A 194 -15.56 9.38 16.61
CA GLN A 194 -15.40 8.58 15.40
C GLN A 194 -14.07 7.83 15.38
N PHE A 195 -12.98 8.54 15.66
CA PHE A 195 -11.64 7.99 15.63
C PHE A 195 -11.37 7.08 16.83
N GLY A 196 -11.81 7.47 18.02
CA GLY A 196 -11.64 6.72 19.26
C GLY A 196 -12.42 5.39 19.26
N VAL A 197 -13.71 5.44 18.93
CA VAL A 197 -14.56 4.25 18.83
C VAL A 197 -14.11 3.38 17.65
N GLY A 198 -13.77 3.98 16.50
CA GLY A 198 -13.23 3.27 15.34
C GLY A 198 -11.96 2.48 15.66
N ALA A 199 -11.00 3.11 16.34
CA ALA A 199 -9.75 2.46 16.76
C ALA A 199 -9.99 1.37 17.81
N ALA A 200 -10.82 1.65 18.83
CA ALA A 200 -11.12 0.70 19.88
C ALA A 200 -11.82 -0.56 19.34
N MET A 201 -12.87 -0.38 18.55
CA MET A 201 -13.62 -1.48 17.93
C MET A 201 -12.77 -2.24 16.92
N GLY A 202 -11.97 -1.55 16.10
CA GLY A 202 -11.07 -2.19 15.14
C GLY A 202 -10.02 -3.09 15.79
N ILE A 203 -9.34 -2.60 16.83
CA ILE A 203 -8.30 -3.36 17.54
C ILE A 203 -8.94 -4.50 18.36
N ALA A 204 -9.96 -4.21 19.16
CA ALA A 204 -10.60 -5.21 20.01
C ALA A 204 -11.33 -6.28 19.18
N GLY A 205 -12.09 -5.86 18.17
CA GLY A 205 -12.80 -6.72 17.24
C GLY A 205 -11.83 -7.57 16.41
N GLY A 206 -10.81 -6.96 15.82
CA GLY A 206 -9.77 -7.68 15.08
C GLY A 206 -9.02 -8.71 15.92
N TRP A 207 -8.65 -8.36 17.16
CA TRP A 207 -8.03 -9.30 18.09
C TRP A 207 -8.96 -10.47 18.45
N LEU A 208 -10.23 -10.19 18.72
CA LEU A 208 -11.24 -11.20 19.03
C LEU A 208 -11.48 -12.13 17.84
N ILE A 209 -11.60 -11.59 16.63
CA ILE A 209 -11.81 -12.34 15.39
C ILE A 209 -10.58 -13.23 15.11
N ALA A 210 -9.37 -12.69 15.19
CA ALA A 210 -8.14 -13.46 15.03
C ALA A 210 -8.01 -14.59 16.06
N ARG A 211 -8.41 -14.32 17.30
CA ARG A 211 -8.44 -15.32 18.38
C ARG A 211 -9.47 -16.42 18.08
N LEU A 212 -10.67 -16.04 17.66
CA LEU A 212 -11.75 -16.95 17.29
C LEU A 212 -11.34 -17.88 16.13
N MET A 213 -10.74 -17.33 15.08
CA MET A 213 -10.26 -18.10 13.92
C MET A 213 -9.22 -19.15 14.28
N ARG A 214 -8.46 -18.95 15.37
CA ARG A 214 -7.49 -19.94 15.84
C ARG A 214 -8.14 -21.19 16.42
N TYR A 215 -9.36 -21.06 16.95
CA TYR A 215 -10.08 -22.16 17.61
C TYR A 215 -11.05 -22.89 16.69
N LEU A 216 -11.43 -22.26 15.58
CA LEU A 216 -12.32 -22.85 14.60
C LEU A 216 -11.51 -23.63 13.58
N ASP A 217 -11.84 -24.91 13.42
CA ASP A 217 -11.37 -25.73 12.31
C ASP A 217 -12.44 -25.69 11.21
N LEU A 218 -12.19 -24.91 10.17
CA LEU A 218 -13.15 -24.64 9.10
C LEU A 218 -12.62 -25.16 7.77
N ALA A 219 -13.53 -25.44 6.84
CA ALA A 219 -13.12 -25.66 5.46
C ALA A 219 -12.36 -24.42 4.94
N PRO A 220 -11.32 -24.59 4.09
CA PRO A 220 -10.44 -23.49 3.66
C PRO A 220 -11.17 -22.22 3.21
N GLY A 221 -12.18 -22.34 2.33
CA GLY A 221 -12.94 -21.19 1.83
C GLY A 221 -13.78 -20.47 2.90
N LEU A 222 -14.21 -21.17 3.95
CA LEU A 222 -15.03 -20.59 5.02
C LEU A 222 -14.23 -19.64 5.91
N TYR A 223 -12.91 -19.79 6.04
CA TYR A 223 -12.08 -18.81 6.76
C TYR A 223 -12.16 -17.42 6.13
N SER A 224 -12.06 -17.36 4.79
CA SER A 224 -12.17 -16.11 4.04
C SER A 224 -13.54 -15.46 4.21
N LEU A 225 -14.61 -16.26 4.07
CA LEU A 225 -15.98 -15.78 4.21
C LEU A 225 -16.28 -15.32 5.65
N LEU A 226 -15.73 -16.00 6.66
CA LEU A 226 -15.87 -15.59 8.05
C LEU A 226 -15.15 -14.27 8.33
N ALA A 227 -13.92 -14.10 7.82
CA ALA A 227 -13.17 -12.84 7.95
C ALA A 227 -13.93 -11.67 7.31
N LEU A 228 -14.47 -11.90 6.12
CA LEU A 228 -15.30 -10.96 5.39
C LEU A 228 -16.57 -10.58 6.18
N ALA A 229 -17.34 -11.58 6.60
CA ALA A 229 -18.60 -11.37 7.30
C ALA A 229 -18.41 -10.65 8.63
N LEU A 230 -17.42 -11.06 9.43
CA LEU A 230 -17.13 -10.41 10.72
C LEU A 230 -16.53 -9.02 10.54
N GLY A 231 -15.69 -8.81 9.52
CA GLY A 231 -15.15 -7.48 9.18
C GLY A 231 -16.25 -6.49 8.79
N LEU A 232 -17.18 -6.90 7.92
CA LEU A 232 -18.34 -6.07 7.54
C LEU A 232 -19.31 -5.86 8.71
N SER A 233 -19.51 -6.87 9.56
CA SER A 233 -20.32 -6.73 10.77
C SER A 233 -19.70 -5.71 11.73
N LEU A 234 -18.38 -5.75 11.91
CA LEU A 234 -17.64 -4.79 12.72
C LEU A 234 -17.70 -3.38 12.13
N PHE A 235 -17.59 -3.25 10.80
CA PHE A 235 -17.75 -1.97 10.09
C PHE A 235 -19.11 -1.33 10.38
N ALA A 236 -20.20 -2.09 10.18
CA ALA A 236 -21.56 -1.59 10.36
C ALA A 236 -21.84 -1.24 11.83
N THR A 237 -21.53 -2.15 12.76
CA THR A 237 -21.73 -1.90 14.20
C THR A 237 -20.92 -0.71 14.71
N THR A 238 -19.73 -0.50 14.18
CA THR A 238 -18.90 0.66 14.55
C THR A 238 -19.52 1.97 14.07
N ASN A 239 -20.04 2.02 12.83
CA ASN A 239 -20.74 3.20 12.31
C ASN A 239 -21.99 3.54 13.14
N GLU A 240 -22.78 2.54 13.53
CA GLU A 240 -23.96 2.73 14.39
C GLU A 240 -23.60 3.30 15.78
N MET A 241 -22.41 2.96 16.30
CA MET A 241 -21.88 3.50 17.55
C MET A 241 -21.29 4.92 17.40
N GLY A 242 -21.37 5.53 16.21
CA GLY A 242 -20.76 6.82 15.89
C GLY A 242 -19.25 6.74 15.64
N GLY A 243 -18.68 5.54 15.53
CA GLY A 243 -17.29 5.28 15.17
C GLY A 243 -17.04 5.31 13.66
N SER A 244 -15.79 5.46 13.22
CA SER A 244 -15.42 5.27 11.82
C SER A 244 -15.29 3.78 11.48
N GLY A 245 -16.25 3.23 10.75
CA GLY A 245 -16.23 1.85 10.26
C GLY A 245 -15.03 1.56 9.36
N PHE A 246 -14.61 2.52 8.54
CA PHE A 246 -13.42 2.39 7.66
C PHE A 246 -12.13 2.18 8.46
N LEU A 247 -11.93 2.97 9.52
CA LEU A 247 -10.80 2.79 10.42
C LEU A 247 -10.88 1.43 11.15
N ALA A 248 -12.07 1.06 11.60
CA ALA A 248 -12.28 -0.19 12.32
C ALA A 248 -12.00 -1.42 11.46
N ILE A 249 -12.49 -1.46 10.21
CA ILE A 249 -12.28 -2.61 9.32
C ILE A 249 -10.82 -2.73 8.87
N TYR A 250 -10.13 -1.61 8.62
CA TYR A 250 -8.69 -1.62 8.33
C TYR A 250 -7.88 -2.16 9.51
N LEU A 251 -8.11 -1.66 10.72
CA LEU A 251 -7.41 -2.15 11.93
C LEU A 251 -7.79 -3.59 12.26
N CYS A 252 -9.02 -4.01 11.97
CA CYS A 252 -9.43 -5.40 12.06
C CYS A 252 -8.62 -6.29 11.13
N GLY A 253 -8.48 -5.91 9.86
CA GLY A 253 -7.61 -6.56 8.89
C GLY A 253 -6.17 -6.64 9.40
N LEU A 254 -5.63 -5.53 9.91
CA LEU A 254 -4.28 -5.46 10.51
C LEU A 254 -4.09 -6.48 11.63
N MET A 255 -5.05 -6.61 12.55
CA MET A 255 -4.96 -7.57 13.65
C MET A 255 -5.04 -9.02 13.16
N ILE A 256 -5.91 -9.33 12.19
CA ILE A 256 -6.04 -10.67 11.61
C ILE A 256 -4.78 -11.06 10.82
N GLY A 257 -4.26 -10.14 10.00
CA GLY A 257 -3.09 -10.32 9.13
C GLY A 257 -1.80 -10.59 9.90
N ASN A 258 -1.66 -10.00 11.09
CA ASN A 258 -0.47 -10.14 11.93
C ASN A 258 -0.56 -11.27 12.96
N HIS A 259 -1.67 -12.01 12.96
CA HIS A 259 -1.83 -13.16 13.82
C HIS A 259 -1.31 -14.43 13.12
N PRO A 260 -0.25 -15.09 13.63
CA PRO A 260 0.28 -16.29 12.99
C PRO A 260 -0.78 -17.41 12.99
N GLY A 261 -0.97 -18.06 11.83
CA GLY A 261 -1.91 -19.17 11.68
C GLY A 261 -2.12 -19.62 10.24
N ARG A 262 -2.57 -20.87 10.06
CA ARG A 262 -2.88 -21.48 8.75
C ARG A 262 -4.01 -20.78 8.01
N HIS A 263 -4.91 -20.11 8.73
CA HIS A 263 -6.06 -19.41 8.16
C HIS A 263 -5.65 -18.35 7.12
N LEU A 264 -4.48 -17.71 7.27
CA LEU A 264 -4.01 -16.67 6.33
C LEU A 264 -3.78 -17.20 4.92
N GLU A 265 -3.33 -18.45 4.78
CA GLU A 265 -3.12 -19.07 3.46
C GLU A 265 -4.41 -19.21 2.65
N HIS A 266 -5.54 -19.30 3.35
CA HIS A 266 -6.85 -19.44 2.74
C HIS A 266 -7.59 -18.10 2.60
N ILE A 267 -7.35 -17.16 3.52
CA ILE A 267 -7.95 -15.83 3.51
C ILE A 267 -7.34 -14.96 2.40
N LEU A 268 -6.01 -14.83 2.34
CA LEU A 268 -5.35 -13.85 1.48
C LEU A 268 -5.69 -14.03 -0.02
N PRO A 269 -5.66 -15.23 -0.63
CA PRO A 269 -5.95 -15.35 -2.05
C PRO A 269 -7.39 -15.00 -2.44
N VAL A 270 -8.36 -15.28 -1.55
CA VAL A 270 -9.77 -14.97 -1.81
C VAL A 270 -10.04 -13.48 -1.60
N HIS A 271 -9.48 -12.89 -0.54
CA HIS A 271 -9.58 -11.44 -0.29
C HIS A 271 -8.86 -10.64 -1.39
N ASP A 272 -7.75 -11.14 -1.93
CA ASP A 272 -7.08 -10.55 -3.10
C ASP A 272 -8.04 -10.45 -4.29
N GLY A 273 -8.72 -11.56 -4.62
CA GLY A 273 -9.71 -11.57 -5.70
C GLY A 273 -10.90 -10.64 -5.43
N LEU A 274 -11.39 -10.60 -4.19
CA LEU A 274 -12.48 -9.71 -3.78
C LEU A 274 -12.08 -8.24 -3.87
N ALA A 275 -10.88 -7.87 -3.42
CA ALA A 275 -10.39 -6.49 -3.48
C ALA A 275 -10.23 -6.00 -4.92
N HIS A 276 -9.68 -6.83 -5.82
CA HIS A 276 -9.60 -6.52 -7.25
C HIS A 276 -10.99 -6.38 -7.87
N LEU A 277 -11.92 -7.27 -7.54
CA LEU A 277 -13.30 -7.17 -7.99
C LEU A 277 -13.97 -5.88 -7.50
N SER A 278 -13.79 -5.54 -6.22
CA SER A 278 -14.27 -4.29 -5.62
C SER A 278 -13.71 -3.07 -6.33
N GLN A 279 -12.42 -3.05 -6.67
CA GLN A 279 -11.81 -1.98 -7.46
C GLN A 279 -12.42 -1.87 -8.87
N ILE A 280 -12.61 -3.00 -9.57
CA ILE A 280 -13.24 -3.02 -10.90
C ILE A 280 -14.66 -2.45 -10.81
N VAL A 281 -15.49 -3.00 -9.91
CA VAL A 281 -16.89 -2.58 -9.75
C VAL A 281 -16.97 -1.11 -9.37
N LEU A 282 -16.13 -0.65 -8.44
CA LEU A 282 -16.08 0.73 -7.99
C LEU A 282 -15.74 1.69 -9.13
N PHE A 283 -14.59 1.52 -9.78
CA PHE A 283 -14.17 2.44 -10.84
C PHE A 283 -15.06 2.37 -12.08
N LEU A 284 -15.60 1.20 -12.41
CA LEU A 284 -16.50 1.05 -13.54
C LEU A 284 -17.85 1.72 -13.26
N MET A 285 -18.42 1.53 -12.07
CA MET A 285 -19.66 2.20 -11.65
C MET A 285 -19.47 3.71 -11.59
N LEU A 286 -18.36 4.19 -11.04
CA LEU A 286 -18.04 5.62 -11.03
C LEU A 286 -17.88 6.19 -12.44
N GLY A 287 -17.31 5.41 -13.37
CA GLY A 287 -17.23 5.78 -14.79
C GLY A 287 -18.59 5.84 -15.47
N LEU A 288 -19.55 4.99 -15.07
CA LEU A 288 -20.94 5.04 -15.56
C LEU A 288 -21.70 6.27 -15.03
N LEU A 289 -21.39 6.70 -13.80
CA LEU A 289 -22.06 7.82 -13.12
C LEU A 289 -21.63 9.20 -13.65
N VAL A 290 -20.43 9.31 -14.23
CA VAL A 290 -19.92 10.59 -14.73
C VAL A 290 -20.38 10.87 -16.17
N SER A 291 -20.71 12.12 -16.45
CA SER A 291 -21.00 12.60 -17.80
C SER A 291 -19.81 13.42 -18.33
N PRO A 292 -18.96 12.86 -19.21
CA PRO A 292 -17.80 13.55 -19.79
C PRO A 292 -18.11 14.96 -20.33
N SER A 293 -19.27 15.14 -20.96
CA SER A 293 -19.69 16.41 -21.57
C SER A 293 -19.82 17.56 -20.56
N THR A 294 -20.37 17.30 -19.37
CA THR A 294 -20.50 18.30 -18.31
C THR A 294 -19.17 18.55 -17.60
N MET A 295 -18.35 17.51 -17.46
CA MET A 295 -17.02 17.61 -16.86
C MET A 295 -16.08 18.51 -17.69
N LEU A 296 -16.20 18.47 -19.02
CA LEU A 296 -15.36 19.28 -19.92
C LEU A 296 -15.53 20.80 -19.73
N GLN A 297 -16.70 21.24 -19.24
CA GLN A 297 -16.95 22.66 -18.96
C GLN A 297 -16.04 23.19 -17.83
N PHE A 298 -15.70 22.32 -16.87
CA PHE A 298 -14.86 22.65 -15.71
C PHE A 298 -13.41 22.16 -15.86
N ALA A 299 -13.06 21.58 -17.02
CA ALA A 299 -11.78 20.91 -17.22
C ALA A 299 -10.56 21.82 -17.01
N LEU A 300 -10.60 23.06 -17.51
CA LEU A 300 -9.47 23.97 -17.40
C LEU A 300 -9.24 24.43 -15.94
N PRO A 301 -10.25 24.97 -15.22
CA PRO A 301 -10.11 25.28 -13.79
C PRO A 301 -9.72 24.06 -12.94
N ALA A 302 -10.34 22.90 -13.19
CA ALA A 302 -10.03 21.67 -12.46
C ALA A 302 -8.62 21.15 -12.75
N ALA A 303 -8.10 21.31 -13.98
CA ALA A 303 -6.72 20.99 -14.33
C ALA A 303 -5.73 21.88 -13.56
N ILE A 304 -6.01 23.19 -13.47
CA ILE A 304 -5.19 24.13 -12.70
C ILE A 304 -5.18 23.71 -11.23
N LEU A 305 -6.36 23.43 -10.66
CA LEU A 305 -6.49 22.96 -9.28
C LEU A 305 -5.70 21.67 -9.04
N SER A 306 -5.80 20.70 -9.96
CA SER A 306 -5.08 19.41 -9.90
C SER A 306 -3.57 19.60 -9.91
N VAL A 307 -3.06 20.43 -10.84
CA VAL A 307 -1.63 20.70 -10.97
C VAL A 307 -1.12 21.44 -9.74
N ALA A 308 -1.86 22.43 -9.24
CA ALA A 308 -1.52 23.15 -8.01
C ALA A 308 -1.51 22.19 -6.80
N LEU A 309 -2.48 21.28 -6.72
CA LEU A 309 -2.54 20.26 -5.67
C LEU A 309 -1.31 19.37 -5.69
N ILE A 310 -0.92 18.86 -6.87
CA ILE A 310 0.21 17.93 -7.05
C ILE A 310 1.56 18.62 -6.83
N LEU A 311 1.77 19.80 -7.41
CA LEU A 311 3.09 20.45 -7.47
C LEU A 311 3.36 21.44 -6.34
N VAL A 312 2.32 21.98 -5.70
CA VAL A 312 2.48 23.06 -4.71
C VAL A 312 1.89 22.65 -3.36
N VAL A 313 0.58 22.38 -3.31
CA VAL A 313 -0.14 22.18 -2.05
C VAL A 313 0.35 20.94 -1.31
N ARG A 314 0.46 19.80 -2.01
CA ARG A 314 0.89 18.55 -1.40
C ARG A 314 2.35 18.60 -0.93
N PRO A 315 3.34 19.07 -1.72
CA PRO A 315 4.70 19.29 -1.23
C PRO A 315 4.78 20.23 -0.03
N LEU A 316 4.01 21.33 -0.05
CA LEU A 316 4.00 22.27 1.07
C LEU A 316 3.47 21.60 2.35
N ALA A 317 2.35 20.88 2.27
CA ALA A 317 1.79 20.17 3.41
C ALA A 317 2.74 19.10 3.96
N VAL A 318 3.33 18.27 3.09
CA VAL A 318 4.27 17.22 3.49
C VAL A 318 5.53 17.81 4.12
N ILE A 319 6.12 18.85 3.54
CA ILE A 319 7.34 19.48 4.07
C ILE A 319 7.06 20.09 5.44
N LEU A 320 5.96 20.82 5.61
CA LEU A 320 5.61 21.45 6.88
C LEU A 320 5.25 20.43 7.97
N CYS A 321 4.60 19.32 7.61
CA CYS A 321 4.24 18.27 8.57
C CYS A 321 5.42 17.37 8.94
N LEU A 322 6.27 17.01 7.96
CA LEU A 322 7.31 16.00 8.18
C LEU A 322 8.67 16.59 8.52
N LYS A 323 9.12 17.66 7.87
CA LYS A 323 10.49 18.18 8.01
C LYS A 323 10.84 18.65 9.44
N PRO A 324 9.95 19.37 10.17
CA PRO A 324 10.31 19.89 11.50
C PRO A 324 10.38 18.81 12.57
N PHE A 325 9.53 17.78 12.46
CA PHE A 325 9.31 16.79 13.52
C PHE A 325 9.97 15.44 13.25
N PHE A 326 10.24 15.13 11.98
CA PHE A 326 10.73 13.83 11.55
C PHE A 326 11.96 13.99 10.65
N ARG A 327 13.00 13.17 10.90
CA ARG A 327 14.26 13.21 10.15
C ARG A 327 14.16 12.47 8.82
N PHE A 328 13.29 12.95 7.93
CA PHE A 328 13.23 12.49 6.54
C PHE A 328 14.26 13.22 5.68
N ARG A 329 14.86 12.49 4.74
CA ARG A 329 15.72 13.05 3.69
C ARG A 329 14.86 13.80 2.69
N TRP A 330 15.46 14.77 2.00
CA TRP A 330 14.75 15.53 0.96
C TRP A 330 14.20 14.63 -0.14
N ARG A 331 14.93 13.58 -0.54
CA ARG A 331 14.47 12.62 -1.55
C ARG A 331 13.20 11.88 -1.12
N GLU A 332 13.12 11.49 0.15
CA GLU A 332 11.94 10.83 0.72
C GLU A 332 10.76 11.81 0.81
N LEU A 333 10.99 13.05 1.25
CA LEU A 333 9.95 14.08 1.32
C LEU A 333 9.35 14.39 -0.05
N TRP A 334 10.20 14.56 -1.07
CA TRP A 334 9.75 14.78 -2.45
C TRP A 334 8.95 13.59 -2.98
N PHE A 335 9.37 12.36 -2.66
CA PHE A 335 8.63 11.18 -3.08
C PHE A 335 7.28 11.06 -2.36
N ILE A 336 7.24 11.22 -1.03
CA ILE A 336 5.99 11.21 -0.25
C ILE A 336 5.02 12.30 -0.76
N SER A 337 5.56 13.46 -1.12
CA SER A 337 4.78 14.54 -1.74
C SER A 337 4.23 14.15 -3.12
N TRP A 338 5.02 13.45 -3.92
CA TRP A 338 4.63 13.02 -5.27
C TRP A 338 3.59 11.90 -5.28
N VAL A 339 3.65 10.97 -4.31
CA VAL A 339 2.85 9.75 -4.26
C VAL A 339 1.39 10.00 -3.84
N GLY A 340 1.00 11.25 -3.51
CA GLY A 340 -0.36 11.63 -3.12
C GLY A 340 -1.41 11.48 -4.23
N LEU A 341 -1.56 10.26 -4.74
CA LEU A 341 -2.47 9.84 -5.79
C LEU A 341 -3.88 9.81 -5.22
N ARG A 342 -4.80 10.45 -5.95
CA ARG A 342 -6.22 10.53 -5.65
C ARG A 342 -6.90 9.36 -6.34
N GLY A 343 -7.53 8.51 -5.55
CA GLY A 343 -8.15 7.28 -6.04
C GLY A 343 -9.66 7.32 -5.89
N ALA A 344 -10.24 6.23 -5.39
CA ALA A 344 -11.68 6.07 -5.36
C ALA A 344 -12.40 6.88 -4.26
N VAL A 345 -11.73 7.11 -3.13
CA VAL A 345 -12.32 7.74 -1.94
C VAL A 345 -12.83 9.16 -2.23
N PRO A 346 -12.06 10.07 -2.87
CA PRO A 346 -12.57 11.38 -3.27
C PRO A 346 -13.85 11.32 -4.11
N ILE A 347 -13.97 10.34 -5.01
CA ILE A 347 -15.16 10.25 -5.86
C ILE A 347 -16.38 9.81 -5.05
N VAL A 348 -16.22 8.80 -4.18
CA VAL A 348 -17.31 8.37 -3.28
C VAL A 348 -17.75 9.51 -2.36
N LEU A 349 -16.79 10.30 -1.86
CA LEU A 349 -17.06 11.49 -1.06
C LEU A 349 -17.81 12.57 -1.84
N ALA A 350 -17.50 12.74 -3.12
CA ALA A 350 -18.17 13.73 -3.97
C ALA A 350 -19.65 13.39 -4.24
N ILE A 351 -20.06 12.14 -4.07
CA ILE A 351 -21.46 11.72 -4.15
C ILE A 351 -22.25 12.22 -2.93
N PHE A 352 -21.61 12.39 -1.77
CA PHE A 352 -22.32 12.76 -0.54
C PHE A 352 -23.06 14.11 -0.64
N PRO A 353 -22.45 15.22 -1.12
CA PRO A 353 -23.16 16.48 -1.37
C PRO A 353 -24.34 16.34 -2.35
N VAL A 354 -24.25 15.41 -3.31
CA VAL A 354 -25.33 15.15 -4.29
C VAL A 354 -26.53 14.52 -3.58
N ILE A 355 -26.30 13.57 -2.69
CA ILE A 355 -27.36 12.89 -1.92
C ILE A 355 -27.98 13.82 -0.88
N THR A 356 -27.19 14.67 -0.23
CA THR A 356 -27.69 15.61 0.80
C THR A 356 -28.33 16.86 0.22
N GLY A 357 -28.30 17.04 -1.10
CA GLY A 357 -28.96 18.15 -1.79
C GLY A 357 -28.25 19.49 -1.60
N VAL A 358 -26.92 19.49 -1.45
CA VAL A 358 -26.12 20.72 -1.40
C VAL A 358 -26.23 21.45 -2.75
N GLU A 359 -26.37 22.77 -2.72
CA GLU A 359 -26.30 23.59 -3.94
C GLU A 359 -24.97 23.34 -4.67
N ASN A 360 -24.96 23.43 -6.01
CA ASN A 360 -23.76 23.16 -6.83
C ASN A 360 -23.14 21.76 -6.67
N ALA A 361 -23.83 20.76 -6.11
CA ALA A 361 -23.25 19.42 -5.89
C ALA A 361 -22.66 18.77 -7.17
N GLY A 362 -23.26 19.01 -8.34
CA GLY A 362 -22.74 18.55 -9.62
C GLY A 362 -21.37 19.15 -9.98
N LEU A 363 -21.10 20.39 -9.58
CA LEU A 363 -19.78 21.03 -9.74
C LEU A 363 -18.75 20.30 -8.88
N TYR A 364 -19.03 20.06 -7.60
CA TYR A 364 -18.08 19.39 -6.71
C TYR A 364 -17.77 17.97 -7.20
N PHE A 365 -18.80 17.25 -7.67
CA PHE A 365 -18.67 15.94 -8.27
C PHE A 365 -17.73 15.98 -9.50
N ASN A 366 -18.01 16.86 -10.46
CA ASN A 366 -17.21 16.97 -11.68
C ASN A 366 -15.77 17.39 -11.41
N VAL A 367 -15.54 18.33 -10.49
CA VAL A 367 -14.20 18.78 -10.12
C VAL A 367 -13.42 17.66 -9.44
N ALA A 368 -14.02 16.95 -8.47
CA ALA A 368 -13.37 15.84 -7.79
C ALA A 368 -12.98 14.72 -8.78
N PHE A 369 -13.89 14.38 -9.68
CA PHE A 369 -13.66 13.37 -10.72
C PHE A 369 -12.52 13.76 -11.66
N PHE A 370 -12.51 15.01 -12.12
CA PHE A 370 -11.45 15.51 -12.99
C PHE A 370 -10.08 15.48 -12.30
N VAL A 371 -10.01 15.86 -11.02
CA VAL A 371 -8.75 15.81 -10.26
C VAL A 371 -8.27 14.37 -10.10
N VAL A 372 -9.16 13.40 -9.88
CA VAL A 372 -8.80 11.98 -9.82
C VAL A 372 -8.26 11.48 -11.17
N ILE A 373 -8.89 11.84 -12.29
CA ILE A 373 -8.37 11.50 -13.63
C ILE A 373 -6.96 12.04 -13.83
N ILE A 374 -6.74 13.33 -13.55
CA ILE A 374 -5.42 13.96 -13.71
C ILE A 374 -4.39 13.31 -12.77
N SER A 375 -4.77 13.04 -11.53
CA SER A 375 -3.91 12.37 -10.54
C SER A 375 -3.52 10.97 -11.01
N LEU A 376 -4.46 10.14 -11.45
CA LEU A 376 -4.17 8.82 -12.00
C LEU A 376 -3.29 8.92 -13.25
N LEU A 377 -3.59 9.82 -14.19
CA LEU A 377 -2.84 9.96 -15.42
C LEU A 377 -1.41 10.44 -15.17
N VAL A 378 -1.23 11.49 -14.37
CA VAL A 378 0.07 12.12 -14.12
C VAL A 378 0.87 11.35 -13.07
N GLN A 379 0.33 11.17 -11.86
CA GLN A 379 1.06 10.52 -10.77
C GLN A 379 1.10 9.01 -10.97
N GLY A 380 0.01 8.38 -11.40
CA GLY A 380 -0.03 6.92 -11.60
C GLY A 380 0.95 6.42 -12.65
N SER A 381 1.12 7.14 -13.78
CA SER A 381 2.09 6.77 -14.82
C SER A 381 3.55 7.11 -14.45
N SER A 382 3.76 8.15 -13.63
CA SER A 382 5.10 8.63 -13.24
C SER A 382 5.62 8.05 -11.91
N LEU A 383 4.81 7.25 -11.21
CA LEU A 383 5.08 6.76 -9.86
C LEU A 383 6.40 5.97 -9.76
N ALA A 384 6.53 4.91 -10.54
CA ALA A 384 7.71 4.05 -10.56
C ALA A 384 8.98 4.74 -11.08
N PRO A 385 8.98 5.50 -12.20
CA PRO A 385 10.19 6.22 -12.62
C PRO A 385 10.60 7.28 -11.58
N MET A 386 9.64 7.92 -10.90
CA MET A 386 9.96 8.87 -9.83
C MET A 386 10.57 8.17 -8.62
N ALA A 387 10.07 6.99 -8.23
CA ALA A 387 10.65 6.19 -7.16
C ALA A 387 12.13 5.87 -7.43
N ARG A 388 12.44 5.40 -8.65
CA ARG A 388 13.80 5.10 -9.09
C ARG A 388 14.68 6.35 -9.12
N LYS A 389 14.17 7.47 -9.67
CA LYS A 389 14.88 8.75 -9.78
C LYS A 389 15.26 9.32 -8.41
N LEU A 390 14.35 9.22 -7.43
CA LEU A 390 14.56 9.70 -6.07
C LEU A 390 15.32 8.70 -5.18
N ARG A 391 15.72 7.54 -5.72
CA ARG A 391 16.49 6.50 -5.00
C ARG A 391 15.83 6.04 -3.69
N VAL A 392 14.50 5.96 -3.68
CA VAL A 392 13.72 5.39 -2.57
C VAL A 392 13.41 3.91 -2.78
N VAL A 393 13.91 3.33 -3.87
CA VAL A 393 13.74 1.92 -4.22
C VAL A 393 14.84 1.10 -3.59
N VAL A 394 14.46 0.03 -2.91
CA VAL A 394 15.36 -1.00 -2.38
C VAL A 394 15.30 -2.21 -3.31
N PRO A 395 16.43 -2.82 -3.68
CA PRO A 395 16.41 -4.02 -4.51
C PRO A 395 15.61 -5.13 -3.82
N PRO A 396 14.78 -5.89 -4.56
CA PRO A 396 14.06 -7.00 -3.98
C PRO A 396 15.03 -7.98 -3.31
N GLY A 397 14.67 -8.44 -2.11
CA GLY A 397 15.34 -9.57 -1.49
C GLY A 397 15.24 -10.79 -2.41
N ALA A 398 16.32 -11.57 -2.51
CA ALA A 398 16.25 -12.90 -3.08
C ALA A 398 15.16 -13.69 -2.34
N GLN A 399 14.19 -14.25 -3.06
CA GLN A 399 13.08 -15.04 -2.50
C GLN A 399 12.89 -16.31 -3.31
N PRO A 400 12.35 -17.39 -2.70
CA PRO A 400 11.98 -18.59 -3.46
C PRO A 400 10.89 -18.24 -4.49
N SER A 401 10.90 -18.94 -5.63
CA SER A 401 9.91 -18.78 -6.69
C SER A 401 8.47 -19.08 -6.23
N ARG A 402 8.32 -19.99 -5.25
CA ARG A 402 7.08 -20.21 -4.50
C ARG A 402 7.39 -20.57 -3.06
N ARG A 403 6.51 -20.14 -2.15
CA ARG A 403 6.57 -20.43 -0.72
C ARG A 403 5.17 -20.80 -0.25
N ASN A 404 5.02 -22.04 0.20
CA ASN A 404 3.76 -22.53 0.76
C ASN A 404 4.06 -23.11 2.15
N LEU A 405 3.23 -22.85 3.16
CA LEU A 405 3.37 -23.59 4.41
C LEU A 405 2.97 -25.05 4.16
N LEU A 406 3.71 -25.96 4.78
CA LEU A 406 3.35 -27.38 4.71
C LEU A 406 2.12 -27.70 5.56
N GLY A 407 1.79 -26.84 6.52
CA GLY A 407 0.60 -26.98 7.37
C GLY A 407 0.57 -28.28 8.17
N ILE A 408 1.71 -28.93 8.40
CA ILE A 408 1.74 -30.25 9.07
C ILE A 408 1.37 -30.14 10.55
N MET A 409 1.71 -29.02 11.20
CA MET A 409 1.31 -28.76 12.60
C MET A 409 0.61 -27.41 12.76
N PRO A 410 -0.23 -27.24 13.80
CA PRO A 410 -0.99 -26.00 14.03
C PRO A 410 -0.13 -24.75 14.25
N VAL A 411 1.12 -24.94 14.73
CA VAL A 411 2.10 -23.88 15.04
C VAL A 411 3.49 -24.29 14.53
N ASN A 412 3.62 -24.71 13.26
CA ASN A 412 4.93 -25.06 12.67
C ASN A 412 5.36 -24.11 11.57
N ASP A 413 6.64 -23.73 11.62
CA ASP A 413 7.30 -22.82 10.68
C ASP A 413 7.89 -23.55 9.44
N TYR A 414 7.47 -24.80 9.18
CA TYR A 414 7.97 -25.56 8.04
C TYR A 414 7.21 -25.21 6.77
N GLU A 415 7.98 -24.96 5.73
CA GLU A 415 7.50 -24.48 4.45
C GLU A 415 8.11 -25.28 3.31
N MET A 416 7.32 -25.38 2.25
CA MET A 416 7.77 -25.84 0.95
C MET A 416 8.25 -24.61 0.16
N LEU A 417 9.55 -24.60 -0.14
CA LEU A 417 10.26 -23.54 -0.84
C LEU A 417 10.66 -24.06 -2.22
N VAL A 418 10.21 -23.39 -3.27
CA VAL A 418 10.58 -23.74 -4.65
C VAL A 418 11.67 -22.79 -5.12
N TYR A 419 12.82 -23.31 -5.51
CA TYR A 419 13.95 -22.57 -6.05
C TYR A 419 14.21 -22.95 -7.49
N ARG A 420 14.52 -21.95 -8.32
CA ARG A 420 15.21 -22.18 -9.59
C ARG A 420 16.70 -22.01 -9.35
N VAL A 421 17.52 -22.97 -9.80
CA VAL A 421 18.97 -22.90 -9.68
C VAL A 421 19.51 -21.91 -10.72
N ASP A 422 19.77 -20.69 -10.29
CA ASP A 422 20.36 -19.65 -11.12
C ASP A 422 21.85 -19.41 -10.77
N ASN A 423 22.32 -19.95 -9.64
CA ASN A 423 23.71 -19.87 -9.21
C ASN A 423 24.62 -20.75 -10.09
N THR A 424 25.52 -20.12 -10.84
CA THR A 424 26.53 -20.76 -11.71
C THR A 424 27.49 -21.67 -10.93
N ALA A 425 27.78 -21.34 -9.67
CA ALA A 425 28.69 -22.13 -8.82
C ALA A 425 28.13 -23.51 -8.45
N LEU A 426 26.83 -23.73 -8.65
CA LEU A 426 26.19 -25.02 -8.38
C LEU A 426 26.19 -25.97 -9.59
N GLU A 427 26.69 -25.55 -10.75
CA GLU A 427 26.75 -26.39 -11.95
C GLU A 427 27.62 -27.63 -11.72
N GLY A 428 27.02 -28.82 -11.88
CA GLY A 428 27.69 -30.10 -11.69
C GLY A 428 27.91 -30.50 -10.22
N VAL A 429 27.50 -29.68 -9.25
CA VAL A 429 27.70 -29.97 -7.82
C VAL A 429 26.66 -30.98 -7.32
N ALA A 430 27.14 -32.06 -6.70
CA ALA A 430 26.27 -33.09 -6.13
C ALA A 430 25.57 -32.62 -4.85
N LEU A 431 24.29 -32.95 -4.68
CA LEU A 431 23.48 -32.55 -3.52
C LEU A 431 24.12 -32.88 -2.16
N ARG A 432 24.84 -34.01 -2.03
CA ARG A 432 25.54 -34.39 -0.79
C ARG A 432 26.66 -33.44 -0.37
N MET A 433 27.19 -32.66 -1.30
CA MET A 433 28.27 -31.69 -1.04
C MET A 433 27.71 -30.38 -0.48
N LEU A 434 26.40 -30.15 -0.61
CA LEU A 434 25.74 -28.95 -0.11
C LEU A 434 25.38 -29.10 1.37
N ARG A 435 25.70 -28.07 2.16
CA ARG A 435 25.32 -28.00 3.58
C ARG A 435 24.03 -27.21 3.73
N PHE A 436 22.93 -27.92 3.91
CA PHE A 436 21.63 -27.30 4.16
C PHE A 436 21.51 -26.81 5.61
N PRO A 437 20.96 -25.60 5.85
CA PRO A 437 20.71 -25.09 7.20
C PRO A 437 19.61 -25.89 7.91
N SER A 438 19.72 -25.99 9.24
CA SER A 438 18.68 -26.48 10.18
C SER A 438 17.96 -27.81 9.79
N GLY A 439 18.62 -28.68 9.02
CA GLY A 439 18.04 -29.94 8.57
C GLY A 439 17.05 -29.82 7.39
N ALA A 440 17.08 -28.71 6.63
CA ALA A 440 16.31 -28.56 5.41
C ALA A 440 16.64 -29.67 4.40
N LYS A 441 15.63 -30.14 3.66
CA LYS A 441 15.75 -31.28 2.75
C LYS A 441 15.18 -30.96 1.37
N VAL A 442 15.88 -31.40 0.33
CA VAL A 442 15.34 -31.41 -1.04
C VAL A 442 14.36 -32.58 -1.16
N GLY A 443 13.07 -32.26 -1.31
CA GLY A 443 12.01 -33.25 -1.52
C GLY A 443 11.85 -33.66 -2.98
N ALA A 444 12.08 -32.74 -3.91
CA ALA A 444 11.98 -33.00 -5.35
C ALA A 444 12.93 -32.11 -6.17
N LEU A 445 13.37 -32.61 -7.32
CA LEU A 445 14.12 -31.87 -8.32
C LEU A 445 13.39 -32.02 -9.67
N PHE A 446 13.17 -30.93 -10.38
CA PHE A 446 12.62 -30.96 -11.73
C PHE A 446 13.64 -30.41 -12.72
N ARG A 447 13.92 -31.19 -13.77
CA ARG A 447 14.78 -30.78 -14.88
C ARG A 447 14.01 -30.97 -16.17
N ASN A 448 13.95 -29.95 -17.02
CA ASN A 448 13.19 -30.00 -18.28
C ASN A 448 11.73 -30.48 -18.08
N LYS A 449 11.09 -30.06 -17.00
CA LYS A 449 9.72 -30.46 -16.59
C LYS A 449 9.55 -31.94 -16.20
N VAL A 450 10.64 -32.70 -16.05
CA VAL A 450 10.63 -34.09 -15.59
C VAL A 450 11.05 -34.13 -14.12
N LEU A 451 10.30 -34.88 -13.30
CA LEU A 451 10.65 -35.13 -11.90
C LEU A 451 11.83 -36.09 -11.82
N ILE A 452 12.90 -35.66 -11.17
CA ILE A 452 14.06 -36.47 -10.81
C ILE A 452 14.02 -36.68 -9.29
N HIS A 453 14.13 -37.93 -8.87
CA HIS A 453 14.24 -38.25 -7.44
C HIS A 453 15.63 -37.82 -6.93
N PRO A 454 15.70 -36.84 -6.01
CA PRO A 454 16.97 -36.33 -5.53
C PRO A 454 17.67 -37.40 -4.68
N LYS A 455 18.89 -37.77 -5.08
CA LYS A 455 19.82 -38.59 -4.30
C LYS A 455 21.03 -37.75 -3.93
N GLY A 456 21.82 -38.18 -2.96
CA GLY A 456 23.06 -37.48 -2.60
C GLY A 456 24.04 -37.32 -3.78
N SER A 457 24.00 -38.22 -4.77
CA SER A 457 24.82 -38.16 -5.99
C SER A 457 24.20 -37.34 -7.12
N THR A 458 22.97 -36.83 -6.97
CA THR A 458 22.33 -36.02 -8.01
C THR A 458 23.05 -34.69 -8.12
N CYS A 459 23.62 -34.41 -9.29
CA CYS A 459 24.25 -33.12 -9.59
C CYS A 459 23.20 -32.08 -9.99
N LEU A 460 23.34 -30.87 -9.45
CA LEU A 460 22.55 -29.71 -9.83
C LEU A 460 23.04 -29.14 -11.16
N HIS A 461 22.11 -28.63 -11.95
CA HIS A 461 22.38 -27.87 -13.16
C HIS A 461 21.60 -26.56 -13.12
N GLN A 462 22.07 -25.57 -13.87
CA GLN A 462 21.31 -24.34 -14.08
C GLN A 462 19.90 -24.62 -14.59
N GLN A 463 18.96 -23.81 -14.12
CA GLN A 463 17.53 -23.89 -14.37
C GLN A 463 16.82 -25.13 -13.79
N ASP A 464 17.50 -25.99 -13.05
CA ASP A 464 16.82 -27.01 -12.24
C ASP A 464 15.86 -26.33 -11.26
N VAL A 465 14.70 -26.94 -11.04
CA VAL A 465 13.72 -26.47 -10.07
C VAL A 465 13.71 -27.40 -8.86
N LEU A 466 14.16 -26.89 -7.72
CA LEU A 466 14.26 -27.62 -6.46
C LEU A 466 13.07 -27.32 -5.57
N CYS A 467 12.47 -28.37 -5.01
CA CYS A 467 11.50 -28.27 -3.93
C CYS A 467 12.21 -28.59 -2.61
N VAL A 468 12.41 -27.59 -1.77
CA VAL A 468 13.11 -27.68 -0.49
C VAL A 468 12.10 -27.54 0.64
N VAL A 469 12.09 -28.48 1.57
CA VAL A 469 11.37 -28.37 2.83
C VAL A 469 12.32 -27.81 3.87
N GLY A 470 12.00 -26.64 4.43
CA GLY A 470 12.84 -25.94 5.41
C GLY A 470 12.01 -25.06 6.34
N ARG A 471 12.66 -24.37 7.27
CA ARG A 471 11.98 -23.41 8.14
C ARG A 471 12.02 -21.99 7.57
N SER A 472 11.07 -21.15 7.96
CA SER A 472 11.06 -19.72 7.61
C SER A 472 12.37 -18.98 7.87
N CYS A 473 13.07 -19.33 8.97
CA CYS A 473 14.36 -18.72 9.32
C CYS A 473 15.52 -19.15 8.40
N ASP A 474 15.39 -20.26 7.67
CA ASP A 474 16.43 -20.78 6.77
C ASP A 474 16.39 -20.14 5.39
N VAL A 475 15.28 -19.47 5.04
CA VAL A 475 15.04 -18.85 3.73
C VAL A 475 16.21 -17.97 3.28
N PRO A 476 16.78 -17.05 4.09
CA PRO A 476 17.91 -16.22 3.66
C PRO A 476 19.18 -17.01 3.27
N SER A 477 19.42 -18.13 3.94
CA SER A 477 20.57 -19.01 3.66
C SER A 477 20.34 -19.84 2.39
N LEU A 478 19.11 -20.33 2.19
CA LEU A 478 18.73 -21.06 0.98
C LEU A 478 18.70 -20.15 -0.26
N ASN A 479 18.22 -18.91 -0.12
CA ASN A 479 18.25 -17.90 -1.17
C ASN A 479 19.67 -17.64 -1.68
N ARG A 480 20.65 -17.51 -0.77
CA ARG A 480 22.08 -17.33 -1.14
C ARG A 480 22.66 -18.55 -1.86
N MET A 481 22.15 -19.74 -1.57
CA MET A 481 22.62 -20.96 -2.19
C MET A 481 22.15 -21.05 -3.64
N PHE A 482 20.85 -20.89 -3.91
CA PHE A 482 20.26 -21.23 -5.21
C PHE A 482 20.10 -20.07 -6.18
N ASN A 483 19.92 -18.83 -5.70
CA ASN A 483 19.69 -17.68 -6.58
C ASN A 483 21.02 -17.17 -7.17
N GLY A 484 20.95 -16.71 -8.43
CA GLY A 484 22.12 -16.36 -9.25
C GLY A 484 22.89 -15.12 -8.81
N GLU A 485 24.09 -14.97 -9.39
CA GLU A 485 24.98 -13.84 -9.12
C GLU A 485 24.38 -12.48 -9.51
N SER A 486 23.40 -12.41 -10.40
CA SER A 486 22.76 -11.15 -10.84
C SER A 486 21.98 -10.44 -9.73
N LEU A 487 21.11 -11.16 -9.01
CA LEU A 487 20.40 -10.64 -7.83
C LEU A 487 21.38 -10.32 -6.69
N GLN A 488 22.40 -11.17 -6.51
CA GLN A 488 23.47 -10.89 -5.55
C GLN A 488 24.31 -9.67 -5.94
N HIS A 489 24.51 -9.42 -7.24
CA HIS A 489 25.22 -8.25 -7.76
C HIS A 489 24.42 -6.97 -7.56
N GLU A 490 23.10 -6.98 -7.81
CA GLU A 490 22.24 -5.83 -7.49
C GLU A 490 22.24 -5.52 -6.00
N GLN A 491 22.15 -6.55 -5.15
CA GLN A 491 22.25 -6.40 -3.71
C GLN A 491 23.63 -5.91 -3.26
N ARG A 492 24.74 -6.45 -3.79
CA ARG A 492 26.11 -5.99 -3.51
C ARG A 492 26.36 -4.58 -4.04
N ALA A 493 25.80 -4.21 -5.17
CA ALA A 493 25.90 -2.86 -5.71
C ALA A 493 25.14 -1.84 -4.86
N PHE A 494 24.02 -2.26 -4.26
CA PHE A 494 23.21 -1.42 -3.39
C PHE A 494 23.74 -1.34 -1.96
N PHE A 495 23.92 -2.48 -1.29
CA PHE A 495 24.37 -2.55 0.11
C PHE A 495 25.89 -2.42 0.25
N GLY A 496 26.66 -2.69 -0.80
CA GLY A 496 28.12 -2.71 -0.75
C GLY A 496 28.71 -4.11 -0.76
N THR A 497 30.00 -4.20 -1.10
CA THR A 497 30.72 -5.48 -1.29
C THR A 497 31.00 -6.19 0.04
N PHE A 498 31.16 -5.43 1.11
CA PHE A 498 31.45 -5.96 2.45
C PHE A 498 30.26 -5.70 3.38
N THR A 499 29.96 -6.65 4.25
CA THR A 499 28.95 -6.49 5.30
C THR A 499 29.62 -6.66 6.66
N LEU A 500 29.37 -5.71 7.56
CA LEU A 500 29.88 -5.67 8.92
C LEU A 500 28.72 -5.90 9.89
N GLU A 501 29.00 -6.60 10.99
CA GLU A 501 28.06 -6.76 12.08
C GLU A 501 27.86 -5.41 12.79
N GLY A 502 26.62 -5.10 13.18
CA GLY A 502 26.24 -3.79 13.71
C GLY A 502 26.86 -3.48 15.07
N ASP A 503 27.26 -4.50 15.83
CA ASP A 503 27.96 -4.39 17.11
C ASP A 503 29.49 -4.24 16.97
N ALA A 504 30.03 -4.26 15.75
CA ALA A 504 31.45 -3.99 15.52
C ALA A 504 31.83 -2.59 16.00
N ASN A 505 33.01 -2.49 16.61
CA ASN A 505 33.51 -1.24 17.19
C ASN A 505 34.01 -0.29 16.08
N MET A 506 33.62 0.98 16.16
CA MET A 506 33.99 1.99 15.18
C MET A 506 35.50 2.25 15.16
N GLN A 507 36.20 2.09 16.29
CA GLN A 507 37.66 2.22 16.38
C GLN A 507 38.38 1.20 15.50
N ASP A 508 38.02 -0.08 15.62
CA ASP A 508 38.65 -1.16 14.87
C ASP A 508 38.49 -0.96 13.36
N ILE A 509 37.34 -0.43 12.96
CA ILE A 509 37.02 -0.16 11.55
C ILE A 509 37.79 1.07 11.06
N ALA A 510 37.92 2.10 11.89
CA ALA A 510 38.70 3.27 11.56
C ALA A 510 40.18 2.91 11.37
N ASP A 511 40.72 2.00 12.17
CA ASP A 511 42.10 1.53 12.04
C ASP A 511 42.31 0.70 10.76
N VAL A 512 41.33 -0.14 10.38
CA VAL A 512 41.39 -0.97 9.15
C VAL A 512 41.25 -0.14 7.88
N TYR A 513 40.34 0.84 7.87
CA TYR A 513 40.03 1.65 6.68
C TYR A 513 40.72 3.02 6.68
N GLY A 514 41.56 3.33 7.68
CA GLY A 514 42.31 4.59 7.78
C GLY A 514 41.45 5.83 8.01
N LEU A 515 40.36 5.71 8.78
CA LEU A 515 39.36 6.77 8.99
C LEU A 515 39.68 7.59 10.24
N THR A 516 39.36 8.89 10.22
CA THR A 516 39.54 9.76 11.39
C THR A 516 38.23 9.90 12.16
N LEU A 517 38.23 9.50 13.43
CA LEU A 517 37.08 9.59 14.35
C LEU A 517 37.17 10.80 15.26
N SER A 518 36.02 11.37 15.62
CA SER A 518 35.93 12.43 16.63
C SER A 518 36.05 11.82 18.04
N GLN A 519 36.48 12.61 19.04
CA GLN A 519 36.70 12.13 20.42
C GLN A 519 35.50 11.39 21.05
N GLY A 520 34.26 11.73 20.64
CA GLY A 520 33.03 11.08 21.11
C GLY A 520 32.55 9.88 20.27
N GLU A 521 33.24 9.50 19.20
CA GLU A 521 32.82 8.44 18.26
C GLU A 521 33.63 7.13 18.44
N HIS A 522 34.78 7.19 19.13
CA HIS A 522 35.68 6.03 19.32
C HIS A 522 35.07 4.85 20.09
N HIS A 523 34.07 5.09 20.93
CA HIS A 523 33.42 4.06 21.74
C HIS A 523 32.08 3.59 21.17
N LEU A 524 31.68 4.11 20.01
CA LEU A 524 30.41 3.75 19.39
C LEU A 524 30.57 2.46 18.60
N THR A 525 29.51 1.66 18.59
CA THR A 525 29.34 0.61 17.58
C THR A 525 28.97 1.23 16.23
N ILE A 526 29.19 0.52 15.11
CA ILE A 526 28.71 1.00 13.80
C ILE A 526 27.20 1.29 13.86
N ALA A 527 26.43 0.41 14.49
CA ALA A 527 24.99 0.57 14.62
C ALA A 527 24.63 1.92 15.29
N GLU A 528 25.28 2.27 16.40
CA GLU A 528 25.04 3.54 17.09
C GLU A 528 25.52 4.74 16.27
N PHE A 529 26.68 4.62 15.63
CA PHE A 529 27.25 5.65 14.77
C PHE A 529 26.32 5.99 13.60
N ILE A 530 25.83 4.98 12.89
CA ILE A 530 24.89 5.15 11.78
C ILE A 530 23.54 5.64 12.30
N THR A 531 23.02 5.07 13.39
CA THR A 531 21.72 5.48 13.95
C THR A 531 21.71 6.96 14.33
N ARG A 532 22.80 7.49 14.91
CA ARG A 532 22.93 8.92 15.25
C ARG A 532 22.89 9.82 14.01
N ARG A 533 23.49 9.38 12.90
CA ARG A 533 23.61 10.16 11.66
C ARG A 533 22.40 10.07 10.75
N VAL A 534 21.80 8.89 10.63
CA VAL A 534 20.51 8.68 9.93
C VAL A 534 19.42 9.44 10.67
N GLY A 535 19.37 9.30 12.00
CA GLY A 535 18.39 9.94 12.86
C GLY A 535 16.98 9.33 12.75
N GLY A 536 16.36 9.09 13.91
CA GLY A 536 15.07 8.38 14.00
C GLY A 536 15.24 6.88 14.16
N VAL A 537 14.20 6.11 13.82
CA VAL A 537 14.24 4.63 13.85
C VAL A 537 14.92 4.14 12.56
N PRO A 538 16.05 3.41 12.64
CA PRO A 538 16.75 2.95 11.45
C PRO A 538 15.90 1.94 10.67
N VAL A 539 15.94 2.01 9.34
CA VAL A 539 15.29 1.04 8.45
C VAL A 539 16.27 0.50 7.41
N VAL A 540 15.97 -0.67 6.84
CA VAL A 540 16.78 -1.24 5.76
C VAL A 540 16.81 -0.28 4.56
N GLY A 541 18.01 -0.06 4.02
CA GLY A 541 18.27 0.86 2.92
C GLY A 541 18.65 2.28 3.35
N ASP A 542 18.59 2.63 4.64
CA ASP A 542 19.14 3.90 5.13
C ASP A 542 20.66 3.95 4.87
N ASP A 543 21.13 5.04 4.27
CA ASP A 543 22.55 5.20 3.89
C ASP A 543 23.25 6.42 4.50
N VAL A 544 24.55 6.33 4.78
CA VAL A 544 25.35 7.47 5.26
C VAL A 544 26.61 7.56 4.43
N ASP A 545 26.84 8.71 3.81
CA ASP A 545 28.12 9.04 3.20
C ASP A 545 29.07 9.60 4.27
N TRP A 546 30.22 8.95 4.44
CA TRP A 546 31.25 9.42 5.36
C TRP A 546 32.65 9.04 4.88
N HIS A 547 33.54 10.05 4.81
CA HIS A 547 34.94 9.88 4.36
C HIS A 547 35.08 9.16 3.02
N GLY A 548 34.17 9.42 2.07
CA GLY A 548 34.19 8.78 0.76
C GLY A 548 33.74 7.31 0.74
N ILE A 549 33.28 6.79 1.88
CA ILE A 549 32.67 5.47 2.02
C ILE A 549 31.15 5.65 2.19
N HIS A 550 30.39 4.92 1.40
CA HIS A 550 28.94 4.90 1.46
C HIS A 550 28.49 3.69 2.29
N TRP A 551 27.92 3.95 3.46
CA TRP A 551 27.47 2.94 4.42
C TRP A 551 25.98 2.73 4.25
N VAL A 552 25.50 1.49 4.18
CA VAL A 552 24.07 1.20 3.96
C VAL A 552 23.56 0.19 4.99
N VAL A 553 22.46 0.50 5.66
CA VAL A 553 21.79 -0.41 6.59
C VAL A 553 21.22 -1.59 5.81
N ASN A 554 21.72 -2.79 6.11
CA ASN A 554 21.34 -4.03 5.41
C ASN A 554 20.27 -4.80 6.18
N GLU A 555 20.39 -4.87 7.51
CA GLU A 555 19.47 -5.63 8.37
C GLU A 555 19.18 -4.88 9.67
N VAL A 556 17.91 -4.85 10.07
CA VAL A 556 17.43 -4.22 11.30
C VAL A 556 16.54 -5.21 12.04
N GLU A 557 16.79 -5.39 13.33
CA GLU A 557 15.95 -6.19 14.21
C GLU A 557 15.39 -5.30 15.34
N GLY A 558 14.06 -5.14 15.36
CA GLY A 558 13.42 -4.14 16.22
C GLY A 558 13.85 -2.73 15.85
N ASN A 559 14.58 -2.06 16.75
CA ASN A 559 15.14 -0.71 16.54
C ASN A 559 16.67 -0.71 16.43
N ARG A 560 17.33 -1.88 16.35
CA ARG A 560 18.78 -1.99 16.32
C ARG A 560 19.24 -2.48 14.96
N ILE A 561 20.21 -1.77 14.39
CA ILE A 561 20.90 -2.21 13.16
C ILE A 561 21.75 -3.43 13.52
N THR A 562 21.52 -4.55 12.83
CA THR A 562 22.28 -5.79 13.02
C THR A 562 23.36 -5.95 11.96
N LYS A 563 23.15 -5.44 10.74
CA LYS A 563 24.16 -5.47 9.68
C LYS A 563 24.23 -4.20 8.88
N VAL A 564 25.45 -3.82 8.52
CA VAL A 564 25.78 -2.63 7.73
C VAL A 564 26.63 -3.05 6.54
N GLY A 565 26.18 -2.72 5.35
CA GLY A 565 26.96 -2.87 4.14
C GLY A 565 27.85 -1.65 3.87
N LEU A 566 29.02 -1.91 3.29
CA LEU A 566 30.06 -0.93 3.02
C LEU A 566 30.37 -0.89 1.52
N ARG A 567 30.20 0.28 0.92
CA ARG A 567 30.52 0.55 -0.48
C ARG A 567 31.66 1.57 -0.57
N LEU A 568 32.77 1.14 -1.16
CA LEU A 568 33.88 2.01 -1.53
C LEU A 568 33.58 2.63 -2.90
N HIS A 569 33.86 3.92 -3.05
CA HIS A 569 33.68 4.65 -4.29
C HIS A 569 34.74 4.31 -5.35
#